data_AF-A0A1Q7ECF9-F1
#
_entry.id   AF-A0A1Q7ECF9-F1
#
_cell.length_a   1.000
_cell.length_b   1.000
_cell.length_c   1.000
_cell.angle_alpha   90.00
_cell.angle_beta   90.00
_cell.angle_gamma   90.00
#
_symmetry.space_group_name_H-M   'P 1'
#
loop_
_entity.id
_entity.type
_entity.pdbx_description
1 polymer ?
#
loop_
_entity_poly.entity_id
_entity_poly.type
_entity_poly.pdbx_seq_one_letter_code
_entity_poly.pdbx_strand_id
1 'polypeptide(L)'
;MLTTVTRVMAPALPFLTEEIYQNLVCSVDPSAPESVHLTLYPQMDTSLIDERLEQNIEAVIRLKNLALSLRTQSNVKIRQPLSTLYVRPRDEADRRLLEDPEYAVM
;
A
#
# COMPACT_ATOMS: atom_id res chain seq x y z
N MET A 1 3.70 -1.12 10.27
CA MET A 1 3.34 -0.06 9.30
C MET A 1 2.34 0.93 9.88
N LEU A 2 1.18 0.48 10.39
CA LEU A 2 0.16 1.39 10.95
C LEU A 2 0.63 2.17 12.19
N THR A 3 1.35 1.53 13.11
CA THR A 3 1.93 2.20 14.30
C THR A 3 2.93 3.31 13.95
N THR A 4 3.70 3.15 12.88
CA THR A 4 4.61 4.19 12.38
C THR A 4 3.82 5.40 11.88
N VAL A 5 2.77 5.17 11.09
CA VAL A 5 1.88 6.25 10.60
C VAL A 5 1.22 6.97 11.78
N THR A 6 0.70 6.25 12.77
CA THR A 6 0.09 6.83 13.97
C THR A 6 1.08 7.74 14.72
N ARG A 7 2.35 7.34 14.84
CA ARG A 7 3.41 8.17 15.46
C ARG A 7 3.76 9.40 14.63
N VAL A 8 3.86 9.28 13.30
CA VAL A 8 4.11 10.42 12.40
C VAL A 8 2.97 11.44 12.49
N MET A 9 1.73 10.98 12.58
CA MET A 9 0.53 11.83 12.61
C MET A 9 0.24 12.45 13.99
N ALA A 10 0.89 11.97 15.07
CA ALA A 10 0.58 12.37 16.43
C ALA A 10 0.66 13.88 16.70
N PRO A 11 1.64 14.64 16.15
CA PRO A 11 1.67 16.10 16.32
C PRO A 11 0.52 16.83 15.61
N ALA A 12 -0.05 16.25 14.56
CA ALA A 12 -1.12 16.87 13.76
C ALA A 12 -2.53 16.50 14.25
N LEU A 13 -2.72 15.26 14.72
CA LEU A 13 -4.02 14.69 15.09
C LEU A 13 -3.97 14.01 16.46
N PRO A 14 -3.63 14.74 17.54
CA PRO A 14 -3.17 14.14 18.80
C PRO A 14 -4.17 13.20 19.46
N PHE A 15 -5.46 13.53 19.44
CA PHE A 15 -6.51 12.72 20.07
C PHE A 15 -6.86 11.48 19.24
N LEU A 16 -6.92 11.62 17.91
CA LEU A 16 -7.23 10.50 17.02
C LEU A 16 -6.09 9.47 17.05
N THR A 17 -4.84 9.93 16.97
CA THR A 17 -3.69 9.03 17.03
C THR A 17 -3.55 8.37 18.39
N GLU A 18 -3.94 9.06 19.46
CA GLU A 18 -3.97 8.48 20.81
C GLU A 18 -4.98 7.33 20.89
N GLU A 19 -6.22 7.54 20.45
CA GLU A 19 -7.25 6.49 20.44
C GLU A 19 -6.83 5.28 19.58
N ILE A 20 -6.26 5.54 18.40
CA ILE A 20 -5.73 4.48 17.53
C ILE A 20 -4.60 3.71 18.22
N TYR A 21 -3.67 4.43 18.87
CA TYR A 21 -2.52 3.81 19.54
C TYR A 21 -2.93 2.97 20.75
N GLN A 22 -3.87 3.46 21.57
CA GLN A 22 -4.44 2.69 22.69
C GLN A 22 -5.03 1.37 22.21
N ASN A 23 -5.82 1.42 21.14
CA ASN A 23 -6.50 0.25 20.59
C ASN A 23 -5.57 -0.74 19.88
N LEU A 24 -4.48 -0.27 19.25
CA LEU A 24 -3.59 -1.13 18.45
C LEU A 24 -2.36 -1.62 19.21
N VAL A 25 -1.88 -0.85 20.18
CA VAL A 25 -0.61 -1.12 20.88
C VAL A 25 -0.87 -1.47 22.33
N CYS A 26 -1.42 -0.56 23.13
CA CYS A 26 -1.61 -0.79 24.57
C CYS A 26 -2.56 -1.96 24.89
N SER A 27 -3.53 -2.22 24.01
CA SER A 27 -4.46 -3.35 24.15
C SER A 27 -3.80 -4.73 23.94
N VAL A 28 -2.65 -4.77 23.25
CA VAL A 28 -1.94 -6.01 22.87
C VAL A 28 -0.65 -6.18 23.66
N ASP A 29 0.08 -5.08 23.89
CA ASP A 29 1.36 -5.05 24.59
C ASP A 29 1.28 -4.15 25.84
N PRO A 30 1.11 -4.75 27.04
CA PRO A 30 1.08 -4.01 28.30
C PRO A 30 2.40 -3.31 28.67
N SER A 31 3.51 -3.64 28.00
CA SER A 31 4.83 -3.04 28.26
C SER A 31 5.12 -1.82 27.38
N ALA A 32 4.26 -1.54 26.40
CA ALA A 32 4.41 -0.38 25.54
C ALA A 32 4.20 0.94 26.32
N PRO A 33 4.80 2.05 25.87
CA PRO A 33 4.52 3.37 26.43
C PRO A 33 3.02 3.65 26.46
N GLU A 34 2.53 4.23 27.54
CA GLU A 34 1.10 4.42 27.79
C GLU A 34 0.40 5.40 26.84
N SER A 35 1.13 6.15 26.02
CA SER A 35 0.59 7.11 25.06
C SER A 35 1.48 7.20 23.83
N VAL A 36 0.89 7.48 22.66
CA VAL A 36 1.65 7.71 21.43
C VAL A 36 2.62 8.88 21.56
N HIS A 37 2.26 9.88 22.38
CA HIS A 37 3.05 11.09 22.61
C HIS A 37 4.31 10.83 23.46
N LEU A 38 4.40 9.66 24.08
CA LEU A 38 5.57 9.20 24.84
C LEU A 38 6.47 8.28 24.02
N THR A 39 6.16 8.08 22.73
CA THR A 39 6.99 7.28 21.84
C THR A 39 8.03 8.13 21.12
N LEU A 40 9.15 7.50 20.74
CA LEU A 40 10.14 8.16 19.89
C LEU A 40 9.57 8.41 18.50
N TYR A 41 9.88 9.59 17.96
CA TYR A 41 9.54 9.91 16.58
C TYR A 41 10.23 8.92 15.62
N PRO A 42 9.50 8.35 14.66
CA PRO A 42 10.04 7.31 13.79
C PRO A 42 11.21 7.84 12.96
N GLN A 43 12.25 7.02 12.86
CA GLN A 43 13.44 7.30 12.07
C GLN A 43 13.37 6.58 10.73
N MET A 44 13.99 7.19 9.72
CA MET A 44 14.10 6.60 8.39
C MET A 44 15.07 5.43 8.41
N ASP A 45 14.64 4.29 7.84
CA ASP A 45 15.51 3.15 7.58
C ASP A 45 15.75 3.06 6.07
N THR A 46 16.96 3.43 5.63
CA THR A 46 17.34 3.43 4.22
C THR A 46 17.44 2.02 3.64
N SER A 47 17.55 0.98 4.46
CA SER A 47 17.59 -0.41 3.99
C SER A 47 16.26 -0.91 3.43
N LEU A 48 15.15 -0.21 3.77
CA LEU A 48 13.81 -0.53 3.28
C LEU A 48 13.50 0.12 1.92
N ILE A 49 14.40 0.93 1.36
CA ILE A 49 14.22 1.54 0.04
C ILE A 49 14.52 0.50 -1.04
N ASP A 50 13.51 0.18 -1.84
CA ASP A 50 13.63 -0.69 -3.02
C ASP A 50 12.99 0.00 -4.23
N GLU A 51 13.81 0.73 -5.00
CA GLU A 51 13.36 1.47 -6.18
C GLU A 51 12.76 0.56 -7.26
N ARG A 52 13.22 -0.68 -7.35
CA ARG A 52 12.68 -1.65 -8.33
C ARG A 52 11.28 -2.07 -7.92
N LEU A 53 11.04 -2.35 -6.64
CA LEU A 53 9.70 -2.63 -6.12
C LEU A 53 8.76 -1.44 -6.31
N GLU A 54 9.23 -0.22 -6.07
CA GLU A 54 8.44 1.00 -6.29
C GLU A 54 7.99 1.13 -7.75
N GLN A 55 8.90 0.93 -8.71
CA GLN A 55 8.59 0.94 -10.14
C GLN A 55 7.58 -0.14 -10.53
N ASN A 56 7.72 -1.35 -9.96
CA ASN A 56 6.79 -2.46 -10.20
C ASN A 56 5.38 -2.10 -9.69
N ILE A 57 5.25 -1.55 -8.48
CA ILE A 57 3.96 -1.14 -7.91
C ILE A 57 3.33 0.00 -8.71
N GLU A 58 4.11 0.97 -9.17
CA GLU A 58 3.61 2.06 -10.02
C GLU A 58 2.97 1.50 -11.32
N ALA A 59 3.64 0.54 -11.96
CA ALA A 59 3.13 -0.12 -13.15
C ALA A 59 1.83 -0.91 -12.87
N VAL A 60 1.76 -1.67 -11.77
CA VAL A 60 0.53 -2.38 -11.35
C VAL A 60 -0.63 -1.41 -11.14
N ILE A 61 -0.41 -0.31 -10.39
CA ILE A 61 -1.45 0.70 -10.11
C ILE A 61 -1.96 1.32 -11.41
N ARG A 62 -1.05 1.65 -12.32
CA ARG A 62 -1.38 2.21 -13.64
C ARG A 62 -2.23 1.25 -14.45
N LEU A 63 -1.80 -0.02 -14.59
CA LEU A 63 -2.55 -1.05 -15.32
C LEU A 63 -3.94 -1.28 -14.71
N LYS A 64 -4.04 -1.35 -13.38
CA LYS A 64 -5.32 -1.48 -12.67
C LYS A 64 -6.25 -0.29 -12.94
N ASN A 65 -5.72 0.92 -13.01
CA ASN A 65 -6.53 2.12 -13.29
C ASN A 65 -7.01 2.16 -14.75
N LEU A 66 -6.16 1.75 -15.71
CA LEU A 66 -6.56 1.59 -17.11
C LEU A 66 -7.66 0.53 -17.25
N ALA A 67 -7.49 -0.62 -16.61
CA ALA A 67 -8.51 -1.67 -16.58
C ALA A 67 -9.83 -1.17 -15.98
N LEU A 68 -9.79 -0.43 -14.88
CA LEU A 68 -10.99 0.15 -14.26
C LEU A 68 -11.69 1.16 -15.19
N SER A 69 -10.92 1.97 -15.92
CA SER A 69 -11.45 2.91 -16.91
C SER A 69 -12.14 2.17 -18.08
N LEU A 70 -11.49 1.15 -18.64
CA LEU A 70 -12.07 0.32 -19.70
C LEU A 70 -13.36 -0.38 -19.25
N ARG A 71 -13.39 -0.92 -18.04
CA ARG A 71 -14.61 -1.52 -17.47
C ARG A 71 -15.75 -0.53 -17.40
N THR A 72 -15.46 0.71 -17.01
CA THR A 72 -16.45 1.77 -16.90
C THR A 72 -16.99 2.14 -18.29
N GLN A 73 -16.11 2.26 -19.28
CA GLN A 73 -16.51 2.52 -20.68
C GLN A 73 -17.34 1.38 -21.29
N SER A 74 -17.01 0.13 -20.96
CA SER A 74 -17.73 -1.06 -21.43
C SER A 74 -18.95 -1.42 -20.56
N ASN A 75 -19.31 -0.61 -19.55
CA ASN A 75 -20.40 -0.86 -18.61
C ASN A 75 -20.32 -2.22 -17.87
N VAL A 76 -19.10 -2.72 -17.62
CA VAL A 76 -18.87 -3.96 -16.87
C VAL A 76 -18.83 -3.67 -15.37
N LYS A 77 -19.71 -4.29 -14.58
CA LYS A 77 -19.83 -4.04 -13.13
C LYS A 77 -18.58 -4.46 -12.38
N ILE A 78 -17.97 -3.60 -11.56
CA ILE A 78 -16.71 -3.88 -10.83
C ILE A 78 -16.70 -5.21 -10.06
N ARG A 79 -17.83 -5.64 -9.49
CA ARG A 79 -17.95 -6.90 -8.72
C ARG A 79 -17.93 -8.18 -9.57
N GLN A 80 -17.98 -8.08 -10.91
CA GLN A 80 -17.89 -9.24 -11.80
C GLN A 80 -16.42 -9.55 -12.13
N PRO A 81 -15.91 -10.76 -11.83
CA PRO A 81 -14.55 -11.16 -12.23
C PRO A 81 -14.35 -11.02 -13.74
N LEU A 82 -13.15 -10.60 -14.17
CA LEU A 82 -12.76 -10.72 -15.58
C LEU A 82 -12.24 -12.12 -15.84
N SER A 83 -12.72 -12.74 -16.92
CA SER A 83 -12.14 -13.98 -17.40
C SER A 83 -10.74 -13.79 -17.97
N THR A 84 -10.49 -12.66 -18.64
CA THR A 84 -9.20 -12.38 -19.27
C THR A 84 -9.01 -10.86 -19.42
N LEU A 85 -7.78 -10.39 -19.20
CA LEU A 85 -7.35 -9.02 -19.48
C LEU A 85 -6.17 -9.07 -20.46
N TYR A 86 -6.31 -8.40 -21.60
CA TYR A 86 -5.21 -8.24 -22.55
C TYR A 86 -4.50 -6.94 -22.26
N VAL A 87 -3.20 -7.02 -21.96
CA VAL A 87 -2.36 -5.87 -21.68
C VAL A 87 -1.28 -5.79 -22.75
N ARG A 88 -1.14 -4.61 -23.36
CA ARG A 88 0.00 -4.30 -24.22
C ARG A 88 1.02 -3.52 -23.39
N PRO A 89 2.23 -4.03 -23.17
CA PRO A 89 3.26 -3.29 -22.44
C PRO A 89 3.62 -2.01 -23.19
N ARG A 90 3.77 -0.92 -22.46
CA ARG A 90 4.17 0.37 -23.02
C ARG A 90 5.68 0.43 -23.26
N ASP A 91 6.45 -0.13 -22.33
CA ASP A 91 7.90 -0.10 -22.28
C ASP A 91 8.47 -1.43 -21.77
N GLU A 92 9.80 -1.48 -21.63
CA GLU A 92 10.51 -2.68 -21.18
C GLU A 92 10.25 -2.98 -19.70
N ALA A 93 9.96 -1.98 -18.87
CA ALA A 93 9.63 -2.17 -17.46
C ALA A 93 8.29 -2.88 -17.30
N ASP A 94 7.26 -2.44 -18.02
CA ASP A 94 5.94 -3.10 -18.08
C ASP A 94 6.07 -4.54 -18.58
N ARG A 95 6.92 -4.75 -19.58
CA ARG A 95 7.15 -6.09 -20.14
C ARG A 95 7.78 -7.02 -19.11
N ARG A 96 8.84 -6.57 -18.43
CA ARG A 96 9.51 -7.35 -17.38
C ARG A 96 8.56 -7.70 -16.24
N LEU A 97 7.72 -6.77 -15.80
CA LEU A 97 6.71 -7.01 -14.76
C LEU A 97 5.70 -8.09 -15.17
N LEU A 98 5.18 -8.01 -16.41
CA LEU A 98 4.18 -8.96 -16.90
C LEU A 98 4.74 -10.35 -17.20
N GLU A 99 6.04 -10.44 -17.51
CA GLU A 99 6.76 -11.70 -17.74
C GLU A 99 7.29 -12.32 -16.44
N ASP A 100 7.22 -11.60 -15.31
CA ASP A 100 7.70 -12.09 -14.03
C ASP A 100 6.81 -13.24 -13.52
N PRO A 101 7.36 -14.46 -13.32
CA PRO A 101 6.61 -15.62 -12.90
C PRO A 101 5.95 -15.46 -11.52
N GLU A 102 6.41 -14.52 -10.68
CA GLU A 102 5.80 -14.24 -9.38
C GLU A 102 4.41 -13.60 -9.53
N TYR A 103 4.15 -12.90 -10.64
CA TYR A 103 2.86 -12.25 -10.94
C TYR A 103 2.03 -12.97 -12.01
N ALA A 104 2.63 -13.89 -12.78
CA ALA A 104 1.95 -14.60 -13.88
C ALA A 104 0.97 -15.71 -13.43
N VAL A 105 0.92 -16.05 -12.14
CA VAL A 105 0.15 -17.18 -11.60
C VAL A 105 -1.15 -16.74 -10.90
N MET A 106 -1.50 -15.45 -10.92
CA MET A 106 -2.71 -14.92 -10.26
C MET A 106 -3.89 -14.66 -11.21
#